data_AF-A0A242DAL9-F1
#
_entry.id   AF-A0A242DAL9-F1
#
_cell.length_a   1.000
_cell.length_b   1.000
_cell.length_c   1.000
_cell.angle_alpha   90.00
_cell.angle_beta   90.00
_cell.angle_gamma   90.00
#
_symmetry.space_group_name_H-M   'P 1'
#
loop_
_entity.id
_entity.type
_entity.pdbx_description
1 polymer ?
#
loop_
_entity_poly.entity_id
_entity_poly.type
_entity_poly.pdbx_seq_one_letter_code
_entity_poly.pdbx_strand_id
1 'polypeptide(L)' 'MKKIAGYFFQKPLVLEEKKSFEIHLPTDTLYDGNEPILESDQRILSEIGKKYECPLDSLHSFFVISEISDVG' A
#
# COMPACT_ATOMS: atom_id res chain seq x y z
N MET A 1 2.73 14.46 5.00
CA MET A 1 1.75 13.56 4.31
C MET A 1 2.47 12.93 3.15
N LYS A 2 2.40 11.60 3.02
CA LYS A 2 3.10 10.86 1.97
C LYS A 2 2.12 10.40 0.90
N LYS A 3 2.48 10.63 -0.35
CA LYS A 3 1.87 10.00 -1.51
C LYS A 3 2.66 8.73 -1.82
N ILE A 4 1.96 7.61 -1.99
CA ILE A 4 2.57 6.31 -2.28
C ILE A 4 1.89 5.75 -3.52
N ALA A 5 2.68 5.38 -4.52
CA ALA A 5 2.19 4.76 -5.74
C ALA A 5 2.91 3.45 -6.02
N GLY A 6 2.22 2.54 -6.70
CA GLY A 6 2.75 1.21 -6.95
C GLY A 6 1.75 0.23 -7.55
N TYR A 7 1.97 -1.05 -7.29
CA TYR A 7 1.11 -2.15 -7.73
C TYR A 7 0.68 -3.03 -6.57
N PHE A 8 -0.59 -3.43 -6.56
CA PHE A 8 -1.15 -4.37 -5.61
C PHE A 8 -1.79 -5.55 -6.31
N PHE A 9 -2.06 -6.61 -5.54
CA PHE A 9 -2.58 -7.86 -6.01
C PHE A 9 -3.74 -8.31 -5.12
N GLN A 10 -4.67 -9.08 -5.68
CA GLN A 10 -5.68 -9.80 -4.91
C GLN A 10 -5.22 -11.25 -4.69
N LYS A 11 -5.89 -11.97 -3.80
CA LYS A 11 -5.71 -13.42 -3.64
C LYS A 11 -6.52 -14.16 -4.71
N PRO A 12 -5.98 -15.22 -5.32
CA PRO A 12 -4.59 -15.70 -5.22
C PRO A 12 -3.59 -14.77 -5.94
N LEU A 13 -2.31 -14.83 -5.58
CA LEU A 13 -1.28 -14.03 -6.27
C LEU A 13 -1.11 -14.49 -7.72
N VAL A 14 -1.50 -13.62 -8.66
CA VAL A 14 -1.25 -13.76 -10.10
C VAL A 14 -0.50 -12.51 -10.56
N LEU A 15 0.76 -12.66 -10.99
CA LEU A 15 1.66 -11.53 -11.26
C LEU A 15 1.21 -10.67 -12.45
N GLU A 16 0.53 -11.29 -13.41
CA GLU A 16 -0.02 -10.66 -14.60
C GLU A 16 -1.24 -9.78 -14.28
N GLU A 17 -1.93 -10.04 -13.16
CA GLU A 17 -3.13 -9.30 -12.73
C GLU A 17 -2.83 -8.13 -11.80
N LYS A 18 -1.59 -7.59 -11.85
CA LYS A 18 -1.21 -6.43 -11.05
C LYS A 18 -2.14 -5.23 -11.30
N LYS A 19 -2.60 -4.58 -10.24
CA LYS A 19 -3.40 -3.35 -10.30
C LYS A 19 -2.59 -2.18 -9.80
N SER A 20 -2.57 -1.06 -10.52
CA SER A 20 -1.89 0.15 -10.04
C SER A 20 -2.66 0.77 -8.87
N PHE A 21 -1.95 1.23 -7.86
CA PHE A 21 -2.52 2.06 -6.79
C PHE A 21 -1.79 3.38 -6.64
N GLU A 22 -2.51 4.34 -6.06
CA GLU A 22 -1.97 5.58 -5.52
C GLU A 22 -2.75 5.87 -4.23
N ILE A 23 -2.09 6.03 -3.08
CA ILE A 23 -2.75 6.34 -1.80
C ILE A 23 -2.04 7.52 -1.13
N HIS A 24 -2.74 8.17 -0.20
CA HIS A 24 -2.18 9.22 0.64
C HIS A 24 -2.21 8.75 2.08
N LEU A 25 -1.05 8.76 2.75
CA LEU A 25 -0.95 8.44 4.16
C LEU A 25 -0.62 9.70 4.96
N PRO A 26 -1.37 9.99 6.04
CA PRO A 26 -1.10 11.10 6.94
C PRO A 26 0.01 10.72 7.94
N THR A 27 1.12 10.18 7.46
CA THR A 27 2.30 9.86 8.27
C THR A 27 3.56 10.30 7.55
N ASP A 28 4.56 10.72 8.32
CA ASP A 28 5.91 10.99 7.84
C ASP A 28 6.90 9.90 8.29
N THR A 29 6.43 8.89 9.04
CA THR A 29 7.25 7.83 9.66
C THR A 29 7.24 6.50 8.91
N LEU A 30 6.68 6.45 7.69
CA LEU A 30 6.61 5.22 6.91
C LEU A 30 8.02 4.67 6.65
N TYR A 31 8.31 3.46 7.15
CA TYR A 31 9.63 2.83 7.08
C TYR A 31 10.78 3.66 7.69
N ASP A 32 10.50 4.51 8.69
CA ASP A 32 11.50 5.37 9.34
C ASP A 32 12.51 4.63 10.24
N GLY A 33 12.36 3.31 10.38
CA GLY A 33 13.20 2.45 11.22
C GLY A 33 12.75 2.37 12.69
N ASN A 34 11.83 3.23 13.13
CA ASN A 34 11.24 3.19 14.46
C ASN A 34 9.91 2.42 14.48
N GLU A 35 9.16 2.43 13.38
CA GLU A 35 7.98 1.59 13.21
C GLU A 35 8.30 0.17 12.69
N PRO A 36 7.61 -0.87 13.18
CA PRO A 36 7.69 -2.19 12.57
C PRO A 36 7.24 -2.14 11.10
N ILE A 37 8.04 -2.75 10.20
CA ILE A 37 7.74 -2.83 8.76
C ILE A 37 6.32 -3.36 8.53
N LEU A 38 5.90 -4.34 9.32
CA LEU A 38 4.58 -4.95 9.23
C LEU A 38 3.43 -3.94 9.46
N GLU A 39 3.61 -2.97 10.35
CA GLU A 39 2.58 -1.95 10.61
C GLU A 39 2.47 -0.95 9.45
N SER A 40 3.62 -0.56 8.87
CA SER A 40 3.65 0.26 7.66
C SER A 40 2.94 -0.45 6.50
N ASP A 41 3.21 -1.74 6.30
CA ASP A 41 2.57 -2.54 5.24
C ASP A 41 1.06 -2.68 5.46
N GLN A 42 0.62 -2.93 6.70
CA GLN A 42 -0.81 -3.01 7.04
C GLN A 42 -1.54 -1.69 6.79
N ARG A 43 -0.92 -0.55 7.13
CA ARG A 43 -1.49 0.77 6.85
C ARG A 43 -1.67 0.98 5.34
N ILE A 44 -0.67 0.63 4.53
CA ILE A 44 -0.74 0.72 3.07
C ILE A 44 -1.88 -0.15 2.53
N LEU A 45 -1.94 -1.44 2.92
CA LEU A 45 -2.98 -2.36 2.46
C LEU A 45 -4.38 -1.92 2.87
N SER A 46 -4.54 -1.39 4.09
CA SER A 46 -5.81 -0.82 4.56
C SER A 46 -6.26 0.35 3.68
N GLU A 47 -5.37 1.29 3.36
CA GLU A 47 -5.75 2.43 2.52
C GLU A 47 -5.99 2.05 1.06
N ILE A 48 -5.26 1.07 0.52
CA ILE A 48 -5.57 0.50 -0.80
C ILE A 48 -6.98 -0.12 -0.78
N GLY A 49 -7.29 -0.93 0.24
CA GLY A 49 -8.60 -1.55 0.40
C GLY A 49 -9.74 -0.53 0.46
N LYS A 50 -9.56 0.54 1.23
CA LYS A 50 -10.52 1.66 1.31
C LYS A 50 -10.68 2.38 -0.01
N LYS A 51 -9.59 2.79 -0.67
CA LYS A 51 -9.63 3.61 -1.88
C LYS A 51 -10.20 2.87 -3.09
N TYR A 52 -9.92 1.57 -3.21
CA TYR A 52 -10.30 0.76 -4.36
C TYR A 52 -11.46 -0.21 -4.07
N GLU A 53 -12.19 0.01 -2.97
CA GLU A 53 -13.36 -0.78 -2.56
C GLU A 53 -13.11 -2.30 -2.55
N CYS A 54 -11.90 -2.68 -2.14
CA CYS A 54 -11.48 -4.07 -2.06
C CYS A 54 -11.49 -4.51 -0.59
N PRO A 55 -12.22 -5.58 -0.22
CA PRO A 55 -12.11 -6.16 1.11
C PRO A 55 -10.66 -6.49 1.42
N LEU A 56 -10.17 -6.10 2.61
CA LEU A 56 -8.78 -6.34 3.02
C LEU A 56 -8.40 -7.83 2.91
N ASP A 57 -9.34 -8.72 3.23
CA ASP A 57 -9.15 -10.17 3.14
C ASP A 57 -8.94 -10.67 1.71
N SER A 58 -9.42 -9.92 0.70
CA SER A 58 -9.23 -10.21 -0.71
C SER A 58 -7.89 -9.72 -1.26
N LEU A 59 -7.22 -8.78 -0.57
CA LEU A 59 -5.90 -8.29 -0.96
C LEU A 59 -4.83 -9.33 -0.61
N HIS A 60 -3.88 -9.51 -1.53
CA HIS A 60 -2.66 -10.24 -1.23
C HIS A 60 -1.71 -9.35 -0.40
N SER A 61 -0.92 -9.93 0.49
CA SER A 61 0.09 -9.19 1.27
C SER A 61 1.31 -8.76 0.45
N PHE A 62 1.36 -9.17 -0.82
CA PHE A 62 2.43 -8.78 -1.75
C PHE A 62 1.94 -7.56 -2.52
N PHE A 63 2.75 -6.51 -2.52
CA PHE A 63 2.57 -5.30 -3.30
C PHE A 63 3.95 -4.71 -3.58
N VAL A 64 4.03 -3.82 -4.56
CA VAL A 64 5.26 -3.15 -4.94
C VAL A 64 5.03 -1.65 -4.80
N ILE A 65 5.90 -0.97 -4.05
CA ILE A 65 5.95 0.49 -4.03
C ILE A 65 6.93 0.93 -5.12
N SER A 66 6.47 1.72 -6.08
CA SER A 66 7.33 2.31 -7.12
C SER A 66 7.76 3.74 -6.78
N GLU A 67 6.95 4.46 -6.00
CA GLU A 67 7.21 5.85 -5.64
C GLU A 67 6.69 6.15 -4.23
N ILE A 68 7.49 6.89 -3.46
CA ILE A 68 7.08 7.56 -2.23
C ILE A 68 7.49 9.03 -2.39
N SER A 69 6.53 9.94 -2.29
CA SER A 69 6.76 11.38 -2.41
C SER A 69 6.05 12.16 -1.30
N ASP A 70 6.61 13.31 -0.93
CA ASP A 70 5.96 14.24 -0.01
C ASP A 70 4.87 15.03 -0.73
N VAL A 71 3.72 15.16 -0.08
CA VAL A 71 2.63 16.04 -0.54
C VAL A 71 2.83 17.39 0.13
N GLY A 72 3.32 18.37 -0.65
CA GLY A 72 3.52 19.75 -0.23
C GLY A 72 2.25 20.60 -0.25
#